data_AF-C5DXD5-F1
#
_entry.id   AF-C5DXD5-F1
#
_cell.length_a   1.000
_cell.length_b   1.000
_cell.length_c   1.000
_cell.angle_alpha   90.00
_cell.angle_beta   90.00
_cell.angle_gamma   90.00
#
_symmetry.space_group_name_H-M   'P 1'
#
loop_
_entity.id
_entity.type
_entity.pdbx_description
1 polymer ?
#
loop_
_entity_poly.entity_id
_entity_poly.type
_entity_poly.pdbx_seq_one_letter_code
_entity_poly.pdbx_strand_id
1 'polypeptide(L)'
;MKLLRDLVINRREFQDWHHNLHWGRDGSLYMTTYPEICIGQPIFRKDVENTSKNLFHVKDHALEYSNKFEFDHATMNSLLNSQPVSHAKLCKPSPVDSLLAILTNNLNVLIFKDQRLLASLDEGDKSVERRSYHSLQWSPDGNYIVVGNEASELVVFKLERTNDEELSYCVTQCVQLNEGENWVTHICWEQDAIVAALDDNSAYAVDVAKGYEVTQVKSPCRFKIVDVKIVGVCVLITAAGHFYCLEPVTQKSCSLKLGPGDEFYIIPLLQEPNCVILISDRTSCKVKFDDELTIVPDHRVSPHLERKFKKWSTISNEFGKYEATMLIHGVELSPDGYSVAIAYSMERISTRYRIVSERQFNITFIPLFESWQISKKAIGLAWYQTYQIYRCTLPVVTNDTSDSILNKQVYDLHMDFKTYLSVFMNDNQLNKLRFFNFIEDKPSIDLFRRAIFEFAITRKLDLENPLDKACVQSLANVLGTESPVEVGALEMQSDFITESFDFNQNNDPTVIVSEQNHAWRRCAVTLLPILTTKVKVCPISNQRVIDIKRDTFNNYGWFTKTLLEALNNESVYTGTTMQTC
;
A
#
# COMPACT_ATOMS: atom_id res chain seq x y z
N MET A 1 4.26 -26.36 8.18
CA MET A 1 4.63 -25.64 6.94
C MET A 1 6.07 -25.11 7.03
N LYS A 2 6.80 -25.05 5.90
CA LYS A 2 8.13 -24.42 5.72
C LYS A 2 7.90 -23.05 5.06
N LEU A 3 8.36 -21.99 5.71
CA LEU A 3 8.20 -20.60 5.28
C LEU A 3 9.29 -20.18 4.27
N LEU A 4 9.09 -19.01 3.66
CA LEU A 4 10.16 -18.28 2.98
C LEU A 4 11.31 -18.02 3.97
N ARG A 5 12.55 -17.98 3.47
CA ARG A 5 13.67 -17.49 4.27
C ARG A 5 13.46 -16.00 4.56
N ASP A 6 13.87 -15.57 5.75
CA ASP A 6 13.61 -14.22 6.26
C ASP A 6 14.36 -13.17 5.48
N LEU A 7 13.76 -11.98 5.43
CA LEU A 7 14.42 -10.79 4.87
C LEU A 7 15.35 -10.24 5.93
N VAL A 8 16.63 -10.15 5.60
CA VAL A 8 17.65 -9.64 6.53
C VAL A 8 17.86 -8.16 6.31
N ILE A 9 17.68 -7.37 7.36
CA ILE A 9 17.98 -5.93 7.39
C ILE A 9 19.26 -5.73 8.20
N ASN A 10 20.33 -5.29 7.53
CA ASN A 10 21.65 -5.14 8.15
C ASN A 10 21.97 -3.68 8.41
N ARG A 11 22.68 -3.41 9.52
CA ARG A 11 23.31 -2.12 9.83
C ARG A 11 22.31 -0.97 9.97
N ARG A 12 21.18 -1.25 10.61
CA ARG A 12 20.12 -0.27 10.89
C ARG A 12 19.72 -0.33 12.36
N GLU A 13 19.05 0.71 12.80
CA GLU A 13 18.40 0.81 14.10
C GLU A 13 16.97 1.31 13.89
N PHE A 14 16.00 0.74 14.59
CA PHE A 14 14.65 1.29 14.64
C PHE A 14 14.62 2.45 15.63
N GLN A 15 13.84 3.49 15.32
CA GLN A 15 13.72 4.66 16.19
C GLN A 15 13.00 4.30 17.49
N ASP A 16 11.86 3.63 17.36
CA ASP A 16 11.04 3.20 18.48
C ASP A 16 11.01 1.67 18.57
N TRP A 17 10.42 1.15 19.65
CA TRP A 17 10.21 -0.29 19.82
C TRP A 17 8.91 -0.79 19.18
N HIS A 18 8.04 0.11 18.72
CA HIS A 18 6.71 -0.24 18.23
C HIS A 18 6.38 0.46 16.90
N HIS A 19 5.46 -0.16 16.14
CA HIS A 19 4.91 0.39 14.89
C HIS A 19 5.94 0.76 13.82
N ASN A 20 7.04 0.00 13.73
CA ASN A 20 8.11 0.33 12.78
C ASN A 20 8.01 -0.33 11.42
N LEU A 21 6.93 -1.07 11.14
CA LEU A 21 6.78 -1.84 9.91
C LEU A 21 5.43 -1.55 9.29
N HIS A 22 5.42 -1.17 8.02
CA HIS A 22 4.21 -0.97 7.24
C HIS A 22 4.32 -1.62 5.85
N TRP A 23 3.21 -2.13 5.33
CA TRP A 23 3.15 -2.81 4.02
C TRP A 23 2.23 -2.03 3.09
N GLY A 24 2.81 -1.40 2.07
CA GLY A 24 2.10 -0.60 1.08
C GLY A 24 1.31 -1.44 0.07
N ARG A 25 0.31 -0.81 -0.55
CA ARG A 25 -0.64 -1.40 -1.51
C ARG A 25 0.05 -2.13 -2.68
N ASP A 26 1.17 -1.60 -3.14
CA ASP A 26 2.00 -2.09 -4.25
C ASP A 26 2.94 -3.25 -3.84
N GLY A 27 3.00 -3.55 -2.55
CA GLY A 27 3.88 -4.55 -1.95
C GLY A 27 5.18 -3.97 -1.38
N SER A 28 5.34 -2.64 -1.34
CA SER A 28 6.51 -2.01 -0.71
C SER A 28 6.48 -2.16 0.80
N LEU A 29 7.60 -2.51 1.43
CA LEU A 29 7.75 -2.53 2.88
C LEU A 29 8.40 -1.23 3.34
N TYR A 30 7.78 -0.52 4.27
CA TYR A 30 8.32 0.69 4.87
C TYR A 30 8.75 0.40 6.31
N MET A 31 9.97 0.78 6.64
CA MET A 31 10.59 0.55 7.95
C MET A 31 11.09 1.88 8.52
N THR A 32 10.57 2.31 9.67
CA THR A 32 11.00 3.54 10.37
C THR A 32 12.33 3.35 11.08
N THR A 33 13.39 3.19 10.28
CA THR A 33 14.76 3.15 10.76
C THR A 33 15.31 4.56 10.96
N TYR A 34 16.33 4.66 11.81
CA TYR A 34 17.07 5.88 12.08
C TYR A 34 18.47 5.81 11.44
N PRO A 35 18.98 6.88 10.81
CA PRO A 35 18.37 8.21 10.65
C PRO A 35 17.38 8.32 9.48
N GLU A 36 17.44 7.40 8.52
CA GLU A 36 16.60 7.40 7.33
C GLU A 36 15.66 6.18 7.33
N ILE A 37 14.46 6.36 6.78
CA ILE A 37 13.52 5.28 6.54
C ILE A 37 14.15 4.27 5.57
N CYS A 38 13.97 2.99 5.85
CA CYS A 38 14.37 1.93 4.95
C CYS A 38 13.15 1.40 4.20
N ILE A 39 13.30 1.17 2.89
CA ILE A 39 12.25 0.60 2.05
C ILE A 39 12.70 -0.76 1.50
N GLY A 40 11.85 -1.77 1.69
CA GLY A 40 11.90 -3.03 0.95
C GLY A 40 11.15 -2.85 -0.36
N GLN A 41 11.86 -2.40 -1.40
CA GLN A 41 11.26 -2.20 -2.72
C GLN A 41 10.87 -3.56 -3.32
N PRO A 42 9.63 -3.72 -3.82
CA PRO A 42 9.17 -4.98 -4.38
C PRO A 42 9.93 -5.25 -5.69
N ILE A 43 10.41 -6.48 -5.87
CA ILE A 43 11.11 -6.92 -7.07
C ILE A 43 10.45 -8.18 -7.63
N PHE A 44 10.46 -8.29 -8.96
CA PHE A 44 10.03 -9.49 -9.65
C PHE A 44 11.24 -10.38 -9.99
N ARG A 45 11.14 -11.67 -9.66
CA ARG A 45 12.04 -12.71 -10.15
C ARG A 45 11.23 -13.95 -10.43
N LYS A 46 11.37 -14.54 -11.62
CA LYS A 46 10.61 -15.74 -12.00
C LYS A 46 10.85 -16.92 -11.05
N ASP A 47 12.09 -17.08 -10.58
CA ASP A 47 12.44 -18.01 -9.50
C ASP A 47 12.90 -17.24 -8.26
N VAL A 48 12.25 -17.54 -7.13
CA VAL A 48 12.45 -16.89 -5.85
C VAL A 48 13.33 -17.73 -4.92
N GLU A 49 13.61 -19.00 -5.25
CA GLU A 49 14.43 -19.92 -4.45
C GLU A 49 14.02 -20.00 -2.96
N ASN A 50 12.72 -19.78 -2.68
CA ASN A 50 12.15 -19.73 -1.32
C ASN A 50 12.88 -18.72 -0.39
N THR A 51 13.34 -17.58 -0.92
CA THR A 51 13.96 -16.50 -0.14
C THR A 51 13.27 -15.16 -0.38
N SER A 52 12.90 -14.46 0.70
CA SER A 52 12.28 -13.13 0.61
C SER A 52 13.22 -12.06 0.03
N LYS A 53 14.54 -12.26 0.07
CA LYS A 53 15.52 -11.38 -0.59
C LYS A 53 15.27 -11.26 -2.10
N ASN A 54 14.66 -12.27 -2.72
CA ASN A 54 14.30 -12.27 -4.14
C ASN A 54 12.93 -11.63 -4.41
N LEU A 55 12.22 -11.20 -3.37
CA LEU A 55 10.96 -10.46 -3.43
C LEU A 55 11.12 -8.98 -3.05
N PHE A 56 12.15 -8.67 -2.25
CA PHE A 56 12.40 -7.31 -1.77
C PHE A 56 13.86 -6.91 -1.94
N HIS A 57 14.07 -5.73 -2.53
CA HIS A 57 15.36 -5.05 -2.50
C HIS A 57 15.35 -3.97 -1.42
N VAL A 58 16.12 -4.20 -0.36
CA VAL A 58 16.24 -3.30 0.79
C VAL A 58 17.17 -2.14 0.42
N LYS A 59 16.67 -0.91 0.51
CA LYS A 59 17.42 0.31 0.23
C LYS A 59 17.02 1.44 1.18
N ASP A 60 17.82 2.50 1.18
CA ASP A 60 17.52 3.71 1.94
C ASP A 60 16.54 4.59 1.19
N HIS A 61 15.69 5.24 1.96
CA HIS A 61 14.72 6.20 1.47
C HIS A 61 14.94 7.54 2.16
N ALA A 62 16.00 8.21 1.74
CA ALA A 62 16.31 9.56 2.18
C ALA A 62 15.18 10.51 1.77
N LEU A 63 14.57 11.16 2.77
CA LEU A 63 13.53 12.16 2.63
C LEU A 63 13.98 13.43 3.35
N GLU A 64 13.62 14.58 2.79
CA GLU A 64 13.89 15.87 3.41
C GLU A 64 12.69 16.30 4.28
N TYR A 65 12.93 16.46 5.58
CA TYR A 65 11.89 16.80 6.54
C TYR A 65 11.94 18.28 6.88
N SER A 66 10.82 18.98 6.69
CA SER A 66 10.64 20.35 7.15
C SER A 66 10.06 20.39 8.57
N ASN A 67 10.46 21.39 9.35
CA ASN A 67 9.93 21.65 10.68
C ASN A 67 9.11 22.95 10.65
N LYS A 68 7.80 22.84 10.91
CA LYS A 68 6.92 24.02 10.89
C LYS A 68 7.02 24.86 12.17
N PHE A 69 7.59 24.26 13.21
CA PHE A 69 7.79 24.88 14.52
C PHE A 69 9.20 25.41 14.72
N GLU A 70 10.05 25.45 13.69
CA GLU A 70 11.47 25.83 13.83
C GLU A 70 11.68 27.15 14.59
N PHE A 71 10.79 28.12 14.38
CA PHE A 71 10.82 29.43 15.00
C PHE A 71 9.77 29.63 16.10
N ASP A 72 8.98 28.58 16.41
CA ASP A 72 7.99 28.61 17.47
C ASP A 72 8.64 28.24 18.82
N HIS A 73 8.23 28.93 19.88
CA HIS A 73 8.66 28.60 21.23
C HIS A 73 7.83 27.45 21.78
N ALA A 74 8.51 26.43 22.33
CA ALA A 74 7.87 25.36 23.08
C ALA A 74 7.04 25.96 24.24
N THR A 75 5.74 25.67 24.26
CA THR A 75 4.81 26.10 25.30
C THR A 75 4.71 25.01 26.38
N MET A 76 3.68 24.16 26.33
CA MET A 76 3.46 23.07 27.27
C MET A 76 4.40 21.89 27.04
N ASN A 77 4.59 21.52 25.77
CA ASN A 77 5.53 20.47 25.40
C ASN A 77 6.96 21.01 25.35
N SER A 78 7.64 21.00 26.50
CA SER A 78 9.05 21.42 26.62
C SER A 78 10.04 20.60 25.77
N LEU A 79 9.65 19.43 25.25
CA LEU A 79 10.49 18.60 24.38
C LEU A 79 10.34 18.95 22.91
N LEU A 80 9.37 19.80 22.54
CA LEU A 80 9.24 20.32 21.19
C LEU A 80 10.54 21.03 20.78
N ASN A 81 11.09 20.67 19.62
CA ASN A 81 12.36 21.19 19.11
C ASN A 81 13.59 20.97 20.00
N SER A 82 13.52 20.07 20.98
CA SER A 82 14.70 19.67 21.78
C SER A 82 15.81 19.04 20.91
N GLN A 83 15.42 18.46 19.77
CA GLN A 83 16.32 18.02 18.72
C GLN A 83 16.13 18.89 17.47
N PRO A 84 17.21 19.52 16.96
CA PRO A 84 17.10 20.44 15.83
C PRO A 84 16.90 19.74 14.49
N VAL A 85 17.33 18.47 14.37
CA VAL A 85 17.22 17.70 13.13
C VAL A 85 15.93 16.87 13.14
N SER A 86 15.06 17.15 12.16
CA SER A 86 13.86 16.37 11.93
C SER A 86 14.17 15.01 11.33
N HIS A 87 13.49 13.97 11.82
CA HIS A 87 13.55 12.60 11.31
C HIS A 87 12.20 11.90 11.50
N ALA A 88 11.98 10.81 10.76
CA ALA A 88 10.69 10.12 10.70
C ALA A 88 10.43 9.20 11.90
N LYS A 89 9.47 9.58 12.75
CA LYS A 89 8.96 8.80 13.89
C LYS A 89 7.97 7.70 13.47
N LEU A 90 7.10 8.00 12.51
CA LEU A 90 6.11 7.05 11.97
C LEU A 90 6.02 7.26 10.46
N CYS A 91 5.88 6.18 9.69
CA CYS A 91 5.60 6.26 8.27
C CYS A 91 4.38 5.39 7.92
N LYS A 92 3.34 5.95 7.28
CA LYS A 92 2.18 5.16 6.84
C LYS A 92 1.94 5.36 5.34
N PRO A 93 2.06 4.30 4.52
CA PRO A 93 1.67 4.37 3.11
C PRO A 93 0.15 4.56 3.00
N SER A 94 -0.28 5.26 1.97
CA SER A 94 -1.70 5.38 1.65
C SER A 94 -2.28 4.01 1.23
N PRO A 95 -3.54 3.72 1.59
CA PRO A 95 -4.19 2.47 1.23
C PRO A 95 -4.61 2.40 -0.25
N VAL A 96 -4.65 3.53 -0.95
CA VAL A 96 -5.15 3.63 -2.33
C VAL A 96 -4.08 4.15 -3.29
N ASP A 97 -3.51 5.32 -3.05
CA ASP A 97 -2.45 5.90 -3.88
C ASP A 97 -1.04 5.58 -3.39
N SER A 98 -0.04 5.88 -4.22
CA SER A 98 1.39 5.77 -3.90
C SER A 98 1.93 6.91 -3.01
N LEU A 99 1.08 7.45 -2.13
CA LEU A 99 1.46 8.51 -1.18
C LEU A 99 2.01 7.90 0.11
N LEU A 100 2.91 8.62 0.78
CA LEU A 100 3.49 8.24 2.06
C LEU A 100 3.33 9.39 3.06
N ALA A 101 2.63 9.14 4.18
CA ALA A 101 2.54 10.09 5.28
C ALA A 101 3.64 9.81 6.31
N ILE A 102 4.37 10.84 6.71
CA ILE A 102 5.44 10.78 7.70
C ILE A 102 5.08 11.66 8.88
N LEU A 103 5.06 11.09 10.08
CA LEU A 103 5.14 11.84 11.33
C LEU A 103 6.61 12.02 11.70
N THR A 104 7.03 13.24 11.98
CA THR A 104 8.40 13.52 12.42
C THR A 104 8.52 13.56 13.95
N ASN A 105 9.75 13.50 14.47
CA ASN A 105 10.04 13.77 15.88
C ASN A 105 9.65 15.20 16.33
N ASN A 106 9.57 16.16 15.40
CA ASN A 106 9.12 17.54 15.68
C ASN A 106 7.59 17.69 15.54
N LEU A 107 6.83 16.60 15.48
CA LEU A 107 5.35 16.61 15.46
C LEU A 107 4.74 17.19 14.17
N ASN A 108 5.53 17.31 13.10
CA ASN A 108 5.04 17.56 11.74
C ASN A 108 4.47 16.30 11.10
N VAL A 109 3.38 16.45 10.34
CA VAL A 109 2.90 15.43 9.40
C VAL A 109 3.16 15.90 7.97
N LEU A 110 3.98 15.14 7.25
CA LEU A 110 4.45 15.44 5.90
C LEU A 110 3.96 14.38 4.92
N ILE A 111 3.51 14.79 3.74
CA ILE A 111 3.02 13.89 2.68
C ILE A 111 4.02 13.88 1.53
N PHE A 112 4.49 12.69 1.18
CA PHE A 112 5.44 12.45 0.11
C PHE A 112 4.84 11.64 -1.02
N LYS A 113 5.36 11.85 -2.22
CA LYS A 113 5.25 10.93 -3.35
C LYS A 113 6.66 10.64 -3.83
N ASP A 114 7.05 9.38 -3.77
CA ASP A 114 8.45 8.98 -3.88
C ASP A 114 9.32 9.79 -2.89
N GLN A 115 10.28 10.58 -3.37
CA GLN A 115 11.13 11.43 -2.53
C GLN A 115 10.67 12.89 -2.47
N ARG A 116 9.64 13.27 -3.23
CA ARG A 116 9.18 14.65 -3.32
C ARG A 116 8.17 14.94 -2.20
N LEU A 117 8.47 15.95 -1.39
CA LEU A 117 7.50 16.52 -0.45
C LEU A 117 6.40 17.21 -1.24
N LEU A 118 5.14 16.82 -0.98
CA LEU A 118 3.96 17.40 -1.62
C LEU A 118 3.22 18.37 -0.71
N ALA A 119 3.08 18.01 0.57
CA ALA A 119 2.37 18.84 1.53
C ALA A 119 2.93 18.67 2.95
N SER A 120 2.87 19.75 3.73
CA SER A 120 3.05 19.73 5.18
C SER A 120 1.71 20.09 5.81
N LEU A 121 1.09 19.18 6.55
CA LEU A 121 -0.23 19.41 7.14
C LEU A 121 -0.13 20.43 8.26
N ASP A 122 -1.00 21.43 8.23
CA ASP A 122 -0.99 22.50 9.21
C ASP A 122 -2.31 23.26 9.32
N GLU A 123 -2.50 23.87 10.49
CA GLU A 123 -3.56 24.82 10.82
C GLU A 123 -2.92 26.12 11.31
N GLY A 124 -2.31 26.88 10.39
CA GLY A 124 -1.41 28.00 10.74
C GLY A 124 -1.98 29.05 11.70
N ASP A 125 -3.30 29.25 11.72
CA ASP A 125 -3.97 30.23 12.59
C ASP A 125 -4.25 29.71 14.02
N LYS A 126 -3.91 28.45 14.33
CA LYS A 126 -4.16 27.81 15.63
C LYS A 126 -2.93 27.86 16.54
N SER A 127 -3.15 27.56 17.82
CA SER A 127 -2.07 27.46 18.81
C SER A 127 -1.13 26.27 18.52
N VAL A 128 0.07 26.31 19.11
CA VAL A 128 1.10 25.27 18.92
C VAL A 128 0.59 23.89 19.31
N GLU A 129 -0.17 23.79 20.40
CA GLU A 129 -0.72 22.53 20.92
C GLU A 129 -1.69 21.88 19.92
N ARG A 130 -2.51 22.70 19.25
CA ARG A 130 -3.47 22.23 18.23
C ARG A 130 -2.80 21.82 16.92
N ARG A 131 -1.63 22.40 16.62
CA ARG A 131 -0.85 22.11 15.41
C ARG A 131 0.15 20.98 15.60
N SER A 132 0.46 20.60 16.85
CA SER A 132 1.46 19.59 17.22
C SER A 132 0.86 18.19 17.23
N TYR A 133 1.22 17.36 16.25
CA TYR A 133 0.58 16.07 16.03
C TYR A 133 1.39 14.90 16.61
N HIS A 134 0.73 13.94 17.26
CA HIS A 134 1.36 12.75 17.87
C HIS A 134 1.00 11.44 17.19
N SER A 135 -0.07 11.44 16.40
CA SER A 135 -0.57 10.26 15.70
C SER A 135 -1.21 10.65 14.37
N LEU A 136 -1.22 9.71 13.42
CA LEU A 136 -1.88 9.88 12.13
C LEU A 136 -2.45 8.56 11.61
N GLN A 137 -3.47 8.65 10.77
CA GLN A 137 -4.07 7.53 10.07
C GLN A 137 -4.73 7.98 8.76
N TRP A 138 -4.54 7.23 7.69
CA TRP A 138 -5.27 7.42 6.43
C TRP A 138 -6.70 6.92 6.56
N SER A 139 -7.63 7.59 5.89
CA SER A 139 -8.95 7.01 5.65
C SER A 139 -8.84 5.78 4.74
N PRO A 140 -9.76 4.81 4.85
CA PRO A 140 -9.74 3.59 4.03
C PRO A 140 -9.78 3.84 2.52
N ASP A 141 -10.37 4.95 2.09
CA ASP A 141 -10.46 5.38 0.70
C ASP A 141 -9.27 6.23 0.23
N GLY A 142 -8.34 6.58 1.13
CA GLY A 142 -7.15 7.38 0.85
C GLY A 142 -7.40 8.87 0.57
N ASN A 143 -8.66 9.33 0.61
CA ASN A 143 -9.00 10.73 0.31
C ASN A 143 -8.87 11.66 1.52
N TYR A 144 -8.76 11.11 2.72
CA TYR A 144 -8.63 11.87 3.96
C TYR A 144 -7.46 11.34 4.77
N ILE A 145 -6.91 12.22 5.60
CA ILE A 145 -5.95 11.85 6.63
C ILE A 145 -6.37 12.52 7.93
N VAL A 146 -6.44 11.73 8.99
CA VAL A 146 -6.72 12.24 10.33
C VAL A 146 -5.41 12.29 11.12
N VAL A 147 -5.22 13.39 11.84
CA VAL A 147 -4.11 13.58 12.77
C VAL A 147 -4.64 13.88 14.16
N GLY A 148 -3.91 13.47 15.18
CA GLY A 148 -4.26 13.70 16.57
C GLY A 148 -3.28 14.65 17.23
N ASN A 149 -3.78 15.71 17.87
CA ASN A 149 -2.96 16.78 18.43
C ASN A 149 -2.80 16.73 19.97
N GLU A 150 -2.18 17.75 20.56
CA GLU A 150 -1.97 17.88 22.01
C GLU A 150 -3.18 18.46 22.76
N ALA A 151 -4.27 18.80 22.05
CA ALA A 151 -5.46 19.42 22.60
C ALA A 151 -6.68 18.47 22.60
N SER A 152 -6.44 17.16 22.72
CA SER A 152 -7.46 16.11 22.66
C SER A 152 -8.36 16.15 21.42
N GLU A 153 -7.83 16.61 20.29
CA GLU A 153 -8.61 16.87 19.08
C GLU A 153 -8.06 16.04 17.90
N LEU A 154 -8.99 15.49 17.12
CA LEU A 154 -8.72 14.89 15.83
C LEU A 154 -8.97 15.94 14.74
N VAL A 155 -8.00 16.13 13.86
CA VAL A 155 -8.11 17.04 12.72
C VAL A 155 -8.15 16.22 11.44
N VAL A 156 -9.24 16.33 10.69
CA VAL A 156 -9.47 15.60 9.44
C VAL A 156 -9.14 16.51 8.27
N PHE A 157 -8.09 16.17 7.55
CA PHE A 157 -7.67 16.82 6.32
C PHE A 157 -8.20 16.04 5.11
N LYS A 158 -8.75 16.76 4.14
CA LYS A 158 -9.19 16.21 2.85
C LYS A 158 -8.16 16.51 1.78
N LEU A 159 -7.88 15.51 0.96
CA LEU A 159 -7.07 15.65 -0.25
C LEU A 159 -7.87 16.36 -1.35
N GLU A 160 -7.35 17.49 -1.80
CA GLU A 160 -7.84 18.19 -2.99
C GLU A 160 -6.82 17.99 -4.12
N ARG A 161 -7.29 17.43 -5.24
CA ARG A 161 -6.46 17.21 -6.42
C ARG A 161 -6.80 18.25 -7.47
N THR A 162 -5.91 19.22 -7.69
CA THR A 162 -5.98 20.08 -8.87
C THR A 162 -5.38 19.37 -10.08
N ASN A 163 -4.23 18.70 -9.91
CA ASN A 163 -3.57 17.83 -10.89
C ASN A 163 -2.76 16.71 -10.18
N ASP A 164 -2.25 15.72 -10.93
CA ASP A 164 -1.44 14.60 -10.37
C ASP A 164 -0.11 15.02 -9.71
N GLU A 165 0.30 16.27 -9.92
CA GLU A 165 1.57 16.85 -9.45
C GLU A 165 1.39 17.98 -8.42
N GLU A 166 0.16 18.50 -8.28
CA GLU A 166 -0.20 19.54 -7.31
C GLU A 166 -1.36 19.03 -6.47
N LEU A 167 -1.03 18.71 -5.22
CA LEU A 167 -1.96 18.16 -4.24
C LEU A 167 -1.98 19.11 -3.05
N SER A 168 -3.17 19.53 -2.64
CA SER A 168 -3.38 20.33 -1.44
C SER A 168 -4.22 19.56 -0.43
N TYR A 169 -4.06 19.93 0.84
CA TYR A 169 -4.87 19.40 1.92
C TYR A 169 -5.58 20.55 2.60
N CYS A 170 -6.89 20.41 2.78
CA CYS A 170 -7.72 21.37 3.50
C CYS A 170 -8.33 20.70 4.74
N VAL A 171 -8.47 21.47 5.82
CA VAL A 171 -9.15 20.98 7.02
C VAL A 171 -10.64 20.93 6.74
N THR A 172 -11.24 19.75 6.92
CA THR A 172 -12.68 19.55 6.75
C THR A 172 -13.42 19.46 8.06
N GLN A 173 -12.79 18.90 9.11
CA GLN A 173 -13.44 18.69 10.39
C GLN A 173 -12.39 18.70 11.50
N CYS A 174 -12.76 19.26 12.65
CA CYS A 174 -12.04 19.13 13.91
C CYS A 174 -12.99 18.47 14.93
N VAL A 175 -12.57 17.36 15.51
CA VAL A 175 -13.40 16.55 16.43
C VAL A 175 -12.75 16.55 17.80
N GLN A 176 -13.38 17.23 18.75
CA GLN A 176 -12.94 17.27 20.14
C GLN A 176 -13.32 15.96 20.84
N LEU A 177 -12.35 15.22 21.39
CA LEU A 177 -12.59 13.94 22.05
C LEU A 177 -12.96 14.10 23.53
N ASN A 178 -12.30 15.03 24.22
CA ASN A 178 -12.60 15.38 25.61
C ASN A 178 -12.34 16.87 25.86
N GLU A 179 -12.77 17.41 27.00
CA GLU A 179 -12.53 18.83 27.37
C GLU A 179 -11.11 19.11 27.92
N GLY A 180 -10.23 18.10 27.97
CA GLY A 180 -8.88 18.19 28.53
C GLY A 180 -7.79 18.54 27.50
N GLU A 181 -6.56 18.64 27.99
CA GLU A 181 -5.34 18.89 27.19
C GLU A 181 -4.51 17.58 27.05
N ASN A 182 -5.21 16.47 26.84
CA ASN A 182 -4.59 15.17 26.68
C ASN A 182 -4.12 14.97 25.24
N TRP A 183 -2.97 14.33 25.06
CA TRP A 183 -2.45 14.12 23.72
C TRP A 183 -3.10 12.91 23.07
N VAL A 184 -3.44 13.02 21.78
CA VAL A 184 -3.96 11.88 21.01
C VAL A 184 -2.79 11.00 20.55
N THR A 185 -2.65 9.82 21.17
CA THR A 185 -1.48 8.95 21.00
C THR A 185 -1.69 7.83 19.97
N HIS A 186 -2.92 7.37 19.78
CA HIS A 186 -3.24 6.33 18.80
C HIS A 186 -4.47 6.71 17.99
N ILE A 187 -4.47 6.37 16.69
CA ILE A 187 -5.64 6.47 15.82
C ILE A 187 -5.70 5.22 14.94
N CYS A 188 -6.90 4.63 14.86
CA CYS A 188 -7.26 3.58 13.91
C CYS A 188 -8.52 4.02 13.17
N TRP A 189 -8.53 3.92 11.85
CA TRP A 189 -9.68 4.26 11.01
C TRP A 189 -9.94 3.08 10.08
N GLU A 190 -11.09 2.45 10.23
CA GLU A 190 -11.58 1.39 9.35
C GLU A 190 -13.04 1.68 9.01
N GLN A 191 -13.39 1.59 7.73
CA GLN A 191 -14.72 1.94 7.20
C GLN A 191 -15.19 3.32 7.71
N ASP A 192 -16.38 3.38 8.32
CA ASP A 192 -16.99 4.61 8.81
C ASP A 192 -16.74 4.87 10.31
N ALA A 193 -15.74 4.20 10.90
CA ALA A 193 -15.40 4.35 12.31
C ALA A 193 -13.94 4.76 12.50
N ILE A 194 -13.73 5.75 13.37
CA ILE A 194 -12.42 6.14 13.88
C ILE A 194 -12.38 5.79 15.35
N VAL A 195 -11.30 5.16 15.80
CA VAL A 195 -11.00 4.98 17.22
C VAL A 195 -9.72 5.73 17.53
N ALA A 196 -9.76 6.55 18.57
CA ALA A 196 -8.62 7.29 19.07
C ALA A 196 -8.37 7.02 20.55
N ALA A 197 -7.11 6.98 20.95
CA ALA A 197 -6.70 6.86 22.34
C ALA A 197 -5.88 8.08 22.76
N LEU A 198 -6.00 8.44 24.04
CA LEU A 198 -5.32 9.57 24.64
C LEU A 198 -4.15 9.11 25.53
N ASP A 199 -3.27 10.03 25.94
CA ASP A 199 -2.13 9.78 26.83
C ASP A 199 -2.51 9.31 28.24
N ASP A 200 -3.71 9.63 28.71
CA ASP A 200 -4.32 9.09 29.94
C ASP A 200 -4.91 7.67 29.77
N ASN A 201 -4.73 7.07 28.60
CA ASN A 201 -5.21 5.75 28.19
C ASN A 201 -6.73 5.57 28.22
N SER A 202 -7.48 6.67 28.13
CA SER A 202 -8.87 6.64 27.68
C SER A 202 -8.96 6.41 26.17
N ALA A 203 -10.09 5.90 25.70
CA ALA A 203 -10.31 5.66 24.28
C ALA A 203 -11.73 6.06 23.86
N TYR A 204 -11.83 6.59 22.65
CA TYR A 204 -13.03 7.16 22.07
C TYR A 204 -13.26 6.56 20.68
N ALA A 205 -14.51 6.23 20.38
CA ALA A 205 -14.96 5.87 19.05
C ALA A 205 -15.74 7.04 18.45
N VAL A 206 -15.47 7.32 17.18
CA VAL A 206 -16.06 8.40 16.41
C VAL A 206 -16.75 7.80 15.18
N ASP A 207 -18.05 8.04 15.05
CA ASP A 207 -18.88 7.55 13.95
C ASP A 207 -18.90 8.58 12.81
N VAL A 208 -18.16 8.30 11.73
CA VAL A 208 -18.01 9.19 10.57
C VAL A 208 -19.32 9.31 9.81
N ALA A 209 -20.08 8.21 9.70
CA ALA A 209 -21.37 8.19 9.00
C ALA A 209 -22.44 9.04 9.71
N LYS A 210 -22.35 9.19 11.03
CA LYS A 210 -23.22 10.06 11.84
C LYS A 210 -22.64 11.46 12.10
N GLY A 211 -21.80 11.95 11.19
CA GLY A 211 -21.28 13.32 11.29
C GLY A 211 -20.26 13.50 12.40
N TYR A 212 -19.42 12.49 12.62
CA TYR A 212 -18.34 12.47 13.63
C TYR A 212 -18.82 12.52 15.08
N GLU A 213 -19.91 11.81 15.39
CA GLU A 213 -20.39 11.66 16.77
C GLU A 213 -19.37 10.92 17.63
N VAL A 214 -19.02 11.48 18.79
CA VAL A 214 -17.98 10.96 19.68
C VAL A 214 -18.61 10.18 20.84
N THR A 215 -18.10 8.97 21.08
CA THR A 215 -18.48 8.12 22.21
C THR A 215 -17.25 7.64 22.96
N GLN A 216 -17.22 7.81 24.27
CA GLN A 216 -16.15 7.25 25.10
C GLN A 216 -16.38 5.74 25.26
N VAL A 217 -15.47 4.93 24.73
CA VAL A 217 -15.55 3.46 24.80
C VAL A 217 -14.73 2.88 25.94
N LYS A 218 -13.72 3.62 26.41
CA LYS A 218 -12.88 3.21 27.53
C LYS A 218 -12.53 4.40 28.41
N SER A 219 -12.72 4.24 29.71
CA SER A 219 -12.33 5.23 30.72
C SER A 219 -10.80 5.33 30.89
N PRO A 220 -10.31 6.49 31.41
CA PRO A 220 -8.89 6.70 31.69
C PRO A 220 -8.30 5.61 32.59
N CYS A 221 -7.03 5.25 32.37
CA CYS A 221 -6.38 4.19 33.12
C CYS A 221 -4.86 4.37 33.20
N ARG A 222 -4.24 3.80 34.23
CA ARG A 222 -2.78 3.77 34.37
C ARG A 222 -2.07 2.81 33.40
N PHE A 223 -2.81 1.88 32.80
CA PHE A 223 -2.22 0.87 31.92
C PHE A 223 -2.10 1.45 30.51
N LYS A 224 -0.84 1.62 30.06
CA LYS A 224 -0.50 2.11 28.72
C LYS A 224 -1.19 1.28 27.65
N ILE A 225 -1.85 1.95 26.71
CA ILE A 225 -2.37 1.32 25.48
C ILE A 225 -1.20 1.00 24.56
N VAL A 226 -1.18 -0.22 24.02
CA VAL A 226 -0.12 -0.72 23.15
C VAL A 226 -0.58 -0.70 21.69
N ASP A 227 -1.76 -1.26 21.41
CA ASP A 227 -2.31 -1.34 20.06
C ASP A 227 -3.84 -1.19 20.07
N VAL A 228 -4.37 -0.66 18.98
CA VAL A 228 -5.80 -0.40 18.77
C VAL A 228 -6.17 -0.82 17.36
N LYS A 229 -7.19 -1.68 17.24
CA LYS A 229 -7.71 -2.16 15.95
C LYS A 229 -9.23 -2.17 15.95
N ILE A 230 -9.81 -1.94 14.77
CA ILE A 230 -11.25 -2.10 14.52
C ILE A 230 -11.43 -3.38 13.72
N VAL A 231 -12.30 -4.27 14.18
CA VAL A 231 -12.64 -5.52 13.49
C VAL A 231 -14.16 -5.69 13.48
N GLY A 232 -14.76 -5.54 12.30
CA GLY A 232 -16.21 -5.48 12.18
C GLY A 232 -16.77 -4.30 12.99
N VAL A 233 -17.66 -4.59 13.92
CA VAL A 233 -18.28 -3.59 14.83
C VAL A 233 -17.51 -3.42 16.15
N CYS A 234 -16.47 -4.22 16.38
CA CYS A 234 -15.75 -4.26 17.63
C CYS A 234 -14.46 -3.43 17.58
N VAL A 235 -14.23 -2.70 18.66
CA VAL A 235 -12.99 -1.99 18.96
C VAL A 235 -12.15 -2.87 19.88
N LEU A 236 -10.96 -3.23 19.43
CA LEU A 236 -10.03 -4.08 20.14
C LEU A 236 -8.85 -3.24 20.64
N ILE A 237 -8.56 -3.33 21.93
CA ILE A 237 -7.49 -2.57 22.57
C ILE A 237 -6.63 -3.51 23.40
N THR A 238 -5.33 -3.50 23.17
CA THR A 238 -4.36 -4.10 24.10
C THR A 238 -3.77 -3.00 24.97
N ALA A 239 -3.70 -3.28 26.27
CA ALA A 239 -2.95 -2.49 27.23
C ALA A 239 -2.02 -3.42 28.00
N ALA A 240 -1.06 -2.89 28.75
CA ALA A 240 -0.14 -3.69 29.55
C ALA A 240 -0.89 -4.76 30.39
N GLY A 241 -0.75 -6.04 30.00
CA GLY A 241 -1.39 -7.20 30.61
C GLY A 241 -2.91 -7.37 30.43
N HIS A 242 -3.56 -6.57 29.60
CA HIS A 242 -5.01 -6.62 29.38
C HIS A 242 -5.39 -6.55 27.90
N PHE A 243 -6.45 -7.27 27.53
CA PHE A 243 -7.13 -7.15 26.26
C PHE A 243 -8.58 -6.69 26.50
N TYR A 244 -9.03 -5.72 25.72
CA TYR A 244 -10.39 -5.20 25.77
C TYR A 244 -11.05 -5.40 24.40
N CYS A 245 -12.28 -5.87 24.41
CA CYS A 245 -13.17 -5.91 23.26
C CYS A 245 -14.40 -5.06 23.60
N LEU A 246 -14.62 -4.01 22.82
CA LEU A 246 -15.61 -2.98 23.09
C LEU A 246 -16.49 -2.82 21.86
N GLU A 247 -17.81 -2.92 22.01
CA GLU A 247 -18.76 -2.69 20.93
C GLU A 247 -19.45 -1.33 21.16
N PRO A 248 -19.16 -0.28 20.37
CA PRO A 248 -19.63 1.08 20.65
C PRO A 248 -21.16 1.22 20.61
N VAL A 249 -21.81 0.52 19.68
CA VAL A 249 -23.27 0.63 19.44
C VAL A 249 -24.08 0.01 20.57
N THR A 250 -23.69 -1.18 21.03
CA THR A 250 -24.38 -1.90 22.11
C THR A 250 -23.87 -1.50 23.50
N GLN A 251 -22.75 -0.76 23.56
CA GLN A 251 -21.97 -0.46 24.76
C GLN A 251 -21.52 -1.72 25.53
N LYS A 252 -21.49 -2.88 24.87
CA LYS A 252 -20.97 -4.12 25.46
C LYS A 252 -19.45 -3.99 25.59
N SER A 253 -18.93 -4.20 26.79
CA SER A 253 -17.48 -4.23 27.04
C SER A 253 -17.08 -5.53 27.71
N CYS A 254 -16.06 -6.18 27.16
CA CYS A 254 -15.47 -7.38 27.71
C CYS A 254 -13.96 -7.18 27.84
N SER A 255 -13.37 -7.72 28.92
CA SER A 255 -11.92 -7.65 29.12
C SER A 255 -11.36 -8.98 29.57
N LEU A 256 -10.10 -9.21 29.22
CA LEU A 256 -9.36 -10.43 29.47
C LEU A 256 -7.96 -10.08 29.99
N LYS A 257 -7.52 -10.75 31.06
CA LYS A 257 -6.17 -10.58 31.60
C LYS A 257 -5.22 -11.52 30.86
N LEU A 258 -4.14 -10.97 30.31
CA LEU A 258 -3.15 -11.72 29.51
C LEU A 258 -1.90 -12.13 30.31
N GLY A 259 -1.75 -11.62 31.53
CA GLY A 259 -0.57 -11.82 32.38
C GLY A 259 0.13 -10.49 32.71
N PRO A 260 1.04 -10.45 33.69
CA PRO A 260 1.64 -9.20 34.13
C PRO A 260 2.71 -8.69 33.15
N GLY A 261 2.49 -7.48 32.61
CA GLY A 261 3.54 -6.65 32.00
C GLY A 261 3.90 -6.94 30.53
N ASP A 262 3.29 -7.94 29.91
CA ASP A 262 3.52 -8.21 28.48
C ASP A 262 2.70 -7.22 27.62
N GLU A 263 3.36 -6.64 26.62
CA GLU A 263 2.77 -5.77 25.60
C GLU A 263 2.45 -6.62 24.36
N PHE A 264 1.20 -6.54 23.89
CA PHE A 264 0.71 -7.37 22.79
C PHE A 264 0.28 -6.52 21.59
N TYR A 265 0.69 -6.92 20.40
CA TYR A 265 0.15 -6.46 19.12
C TYR A 265 -1.06 -7.29 18.72
N ILE A 266 -2.00 -6.65 18.03
CA ILE A 266 -3.22 -7.30 17.54
C ILE A 266 -3.08 -7.59 16.04
N ILE A 267 -3.16 -8.87 15.67
CA ILE A 267 -3.24 -9.33 14.28
C ILE A 267 -4.69 -9.74 14.00
N PRO A 268 -5.48 -8.91 13.29
CA PRO A 268 -6.85 -9.28 12.95
C PRO A 268 -6.88 -10.34 11.85
N LEU A 269 -7.69 -11.40 12.05
CA LEU A 269 -7.87 -12.44 11.04
C LEU A 269 -9.05 -12.07 10.15
N LEU A 270 -8.81 -11.36 9.05
CA LEU A 270 -9.90 -10.77 8.24
C LEU A 270 -10.91 -11.77 7.66
N GLN A 271 -10.54 -13.05 7.47
CA GLN A 271 -11.48 -14.10 7.05
C GLN A 271 -12.23 -14.78 8.20
N GLU A 272 -11.83 -14.51 9.44
CA GLU A 272 -12.44 -15.02 10.67
C GLU A 272 -12.78 -13.81 11.56
N PRO A 273 -13.87 -13.09 11.27
CA PRO A 273 -14.12 -11.74 11.80
C PRO A 273 -14.19 -11.66 13.32
N ASN A 274 -14.39 -12.79 14.00
CA ASN A 274 -14.53 -12.86 15.46
C ASN A 274 -13.28 -13.43 16.14
N CYS A 275 -12.15 -13.45 15.43
CA CYS A 275 -10.88 -14.00 15.90
C CYS A 275 -9.72 -13.04 15.64
N VAL A 276 -8.85 -12.87 16.63
CA VAL A 276 -7.56 -12.19 16.48
C VAL A 276 -6.44 -13.04 17.04
N ILE A 277 -5.22 -12.80 16.56
CA ILE A 277 -4.00 -13.32 17.18
C ILE A 277 -3.36 -12.17 17.95
N LEU A 278 -3.09 -12.38 19.23
CA LEU A 278 -2.29 -11.49 20.06
C LEU A 278 -0.87 -12.02 20.08
N ILE A 279 0.10 -11.14 19.84
CA ILE A 279 1.52 -11.50 19.84
C ILE A 279 2.33 -10.52 20.68
N SER A 280 3.17 -11.05 21.57
CA SER A 280 4.18 -10.33 22.32
C SER A 280 5.58 -10.90 22.04
N ASP A 281 6.59 -10.26 22.61
CA ASP A 281 7.98 -10.74 22.58
C ASP A 281 8.16 -12.15 23.17
N ARG A 282 7.26 -12.56 24.06
CA ARG A 282 7.36 -13.81 24.82
C ARG A 282 6.41 -14.89 24.34
N THR A 283 5.17 -14.51 24.04
CA THR A 283 4.08 -15.46 23.79
C THR A 283 3.14 -14.96 22.71
N SER A 284 2.39 -15.88 22.10
CA SER A 284 1.23 -15.52 21.29
C SER A 284 0.05 -16.42 21.58
N CYS A 285 -1.15 -15.87 21.42
CA CYS A 285 -2.39 -16.59 21.62
C CYS A 285 -3.45 -16.12 20.64
N LYS A 286 -4.42 -16.98 20.35
CA LYS A 286 -5.60 -16.63 19.57
C LYS A 286 -6.72 -16.27 20.53
N VAL A 287 -7.36 -15.13 20.33
CA VAL A 287 -8.54 -14.72 21.11
C VAL A 287 -9.76 -14.75 20.22
N LYS A 288 -10.81 -15.45 20.68
CA LYS A 288 -12.13 -15.38 20.07
C LYS A 288 -13.01 -14.45 20.89
N PHE A 289 -13.78 -13.60 20.21
CA PHE A 289 -14.54 -12.53 20.85
C PHE A 289 -16.00 -12.46 20.38
N ASP A 290 -16.63 -13.63 20.13
CA ASP A 290 -18.06 -13.75 19.84
C ASP A 290 -18.93 -13.27 21.03
N ASP A 291 -19.33 -14.19 21.93
CA ASP A 291 -20.16 -13.86 23.09
C ASP A 291 -19.33 -13.65 24.36
N GLU A 292 -18.36 -14.54 24.59
CA GLU A 292 -17.38 -14.49 25.68
C GLU A 292 -15.95 -14.52 25.14
N LEU A 293 -15.05 -13.80 25.81
CA LEU A 293 -13.64 -13.79 25.45
C LEU A 293 -12.98 -15.12 25.83
N THR A 294 -12.52 -15.88 24.84
CA THR A 294 -11.83 -17.15 25.05
C THR A 294 -10.44 -17.14 24.45
N ILE A 295 -9.47 -17.66 25.21
CA ILE A 295 -8.09 -17.83 24.77
C ILE A 295 -7.92 -19.24 24.21
N VAL A 296 -7.42 -19.33 22.98
CA VAL A 296 -7.08 -20.55 22.29
C VAL A 296 -5.60 -20.48 21.92
N PRO A 297 -4.84 -21.59 21.94
CA PRO A 297 -3.46 -21.59 21.47
C PRO A 297 -3.37 -21.10 20.01
N ASP A 298 -2.38 -20.26 19.74
CA ASP A 298 -2.05 -19.83 18.38
C ASP A 298 -1.26 -20.94 17.67
N HIS A 299 -1.81 -21.45 16.58
CA HIS A 299 -1.17 -22.48 15.76
C HIS A 299 -0.61 -21.94 14.43
N ARG A 300 -0.78 -20.64 14.15
CA ARG A 300 -0.42 -20.01 12.88
C ARG A 300 0.90 -19.28 12.97
N VAL A 301 1.10 -18.45 13.98
CA VAL A 301 2.30 -17.59 14.09
C VAL A 301 3.31 -18.19 15.07
N SER A 302 2.86 -18.51 16.29
CA SER A 302 3.67 -19.06 17.40
C SER A 302 4.63 -20.19 16.97
N PRO A 303 4.19 -21.24 16.24
CA PRO A 303 5.04 -22.41 16.02
C PRO A 303 6.19 -22.11 15.07
N HIS A 304 6.08 -21.05 14.27
CA HIS A 304 7.11 -20.61 13.35
C HIS A 304 8.19 -19.78 14.06
N LEU A 305 7.77 -18.85 14.92
CA LEU A 305 8.69 -18.02 15.70
C LEU A 305 9.45 -18.85 16.74
N GLU A 306 8.77 -19.72 17.48
CA GLU A 306 9.41 -20.62 18.45
C GLU A 306 10.42 -21.55 17.78
N ARG A 307 10.11 -22.09 16.60
CA ARG A 307 11.05 -22.94 15.85
C ARG A 307 12.30 -22.16 15.43
N LYS A 308 12.15 -20.89 15.03
CA LYS A 308 13.27 -20.01 14.68
C LYS A 308 14.11 -19.70 15.92
N PHE A 309 13.47 -19.33 17.03
CA PHE A 309 14.13 -19.05 18.29
C PHE A 309 14.89 -20.27 18.82
N LYS A 310 14.28 -21.46 18.80
CA LYS A 310 14.91 -22.71 19.20
C LYS A 310 16.12 -23.03 18.33
N LYS A 311 16.01 -22.90 17.00
CA LYS A 311 17.14 -23.10 16.08
C LYS A 311 18.28 -22.11 16.34
N TRP A 312 17.95 -20.84 16.56
CA TRP A 312 18.94 -19.82 16.90
C TRP A 312 19.61 -20.11 18.24
N SER A 313 18.84 -20.54 19.24
CA SER A 313 19.33 -20.90 20.57
C SER A 313 20.26 -22.12 20.51
N THR A 314 19.95 -23.14 19.71
CA THR A 314 20.88 -24.28 19.50
C THR A 314 22.22 -23.83 18.94
N ILE A 315 22.23 -22.88 18.00
CA ILE A 315 23.48 -22.40 17.36
C ILE A 315 24.23 -21.40 18.25
N SER A 316 23.50 -20.49 18.88
CA SER A 316 24.07 -19.30 19.54
C SER A 316 24.12 -19.43 21.07
N ASN A 317 23.44 -20.42 21.65
CA ASN A 317 23.28 -20.63 23.09
C ASN A 317 23.13 -22.12 23.43
N GLU A 318 24.01 -22.95 22.88
CA GLU A 318 23.89 -24.43 22.83
C GLU A 318 23.68 -25.15 24.18
N PHE A 319 23.79 -24.46 25.32
CA PHE A 319 23.56 -25.00 26.66
C PHE A 319 22.80 -24.06 27.60
N GLY A 320 22.07 -23.07 27.08
CA GLY A 320 21.37 -22.10 27.93
C GLY A 320 22.31 -21.30 28.84
N LYS A 321 23.55 -21.05 28.40
CA LYS A 321 24.59 -20.35 29.18
C LYS A 321 24.21 -18.90 29.48
N TYR A 322 23.33 -18.33 28.65
CA TYR A 322 22.85 -16.97 28.78
C TYR A 322 21.34 -16.94 28.60
N GLU A 323 20.70 -15.94 29.20
CA GLU A 323 19.31 -15.64 28.92
C GLU A 323 19.19 -14.97 27.54
N ALA A 324 18.19 -15.36 26.76
CA ALA A 324 17.97 -14.85 25.43
C ALA A 324 16.49 -14.52 25.23
N THR A 325 16.22 -13.50 24.45
CA THR A 325 14.86 -13.07 24.14
C THR A 325 14.69 -12.81 22.65
N MET A 326 13.46 -12.96 22.17
CA MET A 326 13.02 -12.42 20.90
C MET A 326 12.41 -11.04 21.17
N LEU A 327 12.66 -10.08 20.29
CA LEU A 327 12.13 -8.73 20.37
C LEU A 327 11.40 -8.45 19.06
N ILE A 328 10.13 -8.05 19.15
CA ILE A 328 9.28 -7.70 18.02
C ILE A 328 9.30 -6.18 17.86
N HIS A 329 9.75 -5.72 16.70
CA HIS A 329 9.89 -4.28 16.40
C HIS A 329 8.72 -3.75 15.57
N GLY A 330 7.92 -4.64 14.97
CA GLY A 330 6.77 -4.27 14.16
C GLY A 330 6.03 -5.47 13.59
N VAL A 331 4.72 -5.33 13.44
CA VAL A 331 3.81 -6.34 12.92
C VAL A 331 2.84 -5.65 11.97
N GLU A 332 2.74 -6.14 10.74
CA GLU A 332 1.81 -5.60 9.75
C GLU A 332 1.23 -6.69 8.86
N LEU A 333 -0.03 -6.54 8.48
CA LEU A 333 -0.67 -7.43 7.52
C LEU A 333 -0.23 -7.09 6.09
N SER A 334 -0.28 -8.08 5.21
CA SER A 334 -0.25 -7.78 3.78
C SER A 334 -1.48 -6.92 3.40
N PRO A 335 -1.41 -6.10 2.35
CA PRO A 335 -2.53 -5.22 1.98
C PRO A 335 -3.84 -5.97 1.70
N ASP A 336 -3.73 -7.23 1.24
CA ASP A 336 -4.86 -8.13 1.03
C ASP A 336 -5.32 -8.88 2.31
N GLY A 337 -4.56 -8.78 3.40
CA GLY A 337 -4.85 -9.38 4.71
C GLY A 337 -4.55 -10.87 4.84
N TYR A 338 -3.96 -11.50 3.83
CA TYR A 338 -3.72 -12.95 3.81
C TYR A 338 -2.43 -13.38 4.51
N SER A 339 -1.45 -12.50 4.58
CA SER A 339 -0.15 -12.77 5.18
C SER A 339 0.14 -11.74 6.28
N VAL A 340 1.06 -12.08 7.19
CA VAL A 340 1.62 -11.15 8.15
C VAL A 340 3.13 -11.06 7.98
N ALA A 341 3.65 -9.84 8.04
CA ALA A 341 5.07 -9.55 8.15
C ALA A 341 5.38 -9.18 9.61
N ILE A 342 6.42 -9.81 10.18
CA ILE A 342 6.85 -9.56 11.56
C ILE A 342 8.34 -9.23 11.53
N ALA A 343 8.67 -8.00 11.92
CA ALA A 343 10.05 -7.54 12.13
C ALA A 343 10.51 -7.91 13.53
N TYR A 344 11.62 -8.65 13.63
CA TYR A 344 12.11 -9.15 14.91
C TYR A 344 13.64 -9.23 14.98
N SER A 345 14.18 -9.18 16.20
CA SER A 345 15.56 -9.55 16.52
C SER A 345 15.60 -10.65 17.57
N MET A 346 16.70 -11.39 17.61
CA MET A 346 16.98 -12.40 18.63
C MET A 346 18.31 -12.04 19.27
N GLU A 347 18.27 -11.79 20.58
CA GLU A 347 19.40 -11.21 21.28
C GLU A 347 19.66 -11.93 22.60
N ARG A 348 20.93 -11.95 23.00
CA ARG A 348 21.33 -12.37 24.34
C ARG A 348 21.06 -11.19 25.26
N ILE A 349 20.40 -11.43 26.38
CA ILE A 349 20.23 -10.42 27.41
C ILE A 349 21.63 -10.14 27.98
N SER A 350 22.18 -8.99 27.61
CA SER A 350 23.52 -8.58 27.98
C SER A 350 23.58 -7.07 28.10
N THR A 351 24.44 -6.57 28.99
CA THR A 351 24.66 -5.14 29.21
C THR A 351 25.54 -4.49 28.14
N ARG A 352 25.98 -5.24 27.12
CA ARG A 352 26.87 -4.72 26.07
C ARG A 352 26.06 -3.94 25.05
N TYR A 353 26.34 -2.64 24.95
CA TYR A 353 25.86 -1.80 23.86
C TYR A 353 26.39 -2.29 22.51
N ARG A 354 25.50 -2.43 21.52
CA ARG A 354 25.83 -2.74 20.13
C ARG A 354 25.69 -1.49 19.28
N ILE A 355 26.77 -1.13 18.60
CA ILE A 355 26.76 -0.06 17.60
C ILE A 355 25.87 -0.44 16.41
N VAL A 356 25.30 0.56 15.73
CA VAL A 356 24.36 0.36 14.61
C VAL A 356 24.89 -0.59 13.54
N SER A 357 26.20 -0.51 13.23
CA SER A 357 26.83 -1.36 12.21
C SER A 357 26.86 -2.85 12.57
N GLU A 358 26.64 -3.22 13.83
CA GLU A 358 26.53 -4.60 14.29
C GLU A 358 25.08 -5.10 14.39
N ARG A 359 24.09 -4.21 14.28
CA ARG A 359 22.68 -4.58 14.41
C ARG A 359 22.15 -5.22 13.13
N GLN A 360 21.31 -6.23 13.34
CA GLN A 360 20.62 -6.96 12.29
C GLN A 360 19.21 -7.30 12.76
N PHE A 361 18.24 -7.02 11.90
CA PHE A 361 16.84 -7.43 12.09
C PHE A 361 16.44 -8.41 11.00
N ASN A 362 15.42 -9.20 11.28
CA ASN A 362 14.84 -10.13 10.32
C ASN A 362 13.35 -9.82 10.18
N ILE A 363 12.83 -9.91 8.96
CA ILE A 363 11.39 -9.88 8.69
C ILE A 363 10.98 -11.27 8.22
N THR A 364 10.08 -11.90 8.97
CA THR A 364 9.45 -13.17 8.58
C THR A 364 8.08 -12.89 7.97
N PHE A 365 7.73 -13.67 6.94
CA PHE A 365 6.43 -13.62 6.28
C PHE A 365 5.69 -14.92 6.54
N ILE A 366 4.48 -14.83 7.07
CA ILE A 366 3.69 -15.99 7.51
C ILE A 366 2.31 -15.93 6.84
N PRO A 367 1.89 -16.97 6.10
CA PRO A 367 0.52 -17.07 5.61
C PRO A 367 -0.43 -17.31 6.78
N LEU A 368 -1.53 -16.56 6.84
CA LEU A 368 -2.51 -16.66 7.91
C LEU A 368 -3.61 -17.69 7.62
N PHE A 369 -3.77 -18.12 6.37
CA PHE A 369 -4.86 -19.00 5.93
C PHE A 369 -4.34 -20.14 5.05
N GLU A 370 -5.20 -21.11 4.74
CA GLU A 370 -4.84 -22.23 3.85
C GLU A 370 -4.90 -21.84 2.36
N SER A 371 -5.76 -20.90 2.03
CA SER A 371 -5.96 -20.39 0.68
C SER A 371 -5.99 -18.86 0.67
N TRP A 372 -5.89 -18.27 -0.52
CA TRP A 372 -5.91 -16.82 -0.68
C TRP A 372 -6.67 -16.39 -1.93
N GLN A 373 -7.02 -15.11 -2.04
CA GLN A 373 -7.77 -14.55 -3.17
C GLN A 373 -7.21 -13.19 -3.57
N ILE A 374 -7.45 -12.80 -4.82
CA ILE A 374 -7.06 -11.49 -5.34
C ILE A 374 -7.99 -10.42 -4.77
N SER A 375 -7.43 -9.49 -4.00
CA SER A 375 -8.14 -8.37 -3.38
C SER A 375 -7.82 -7.06 -4.09
N LYS A 376 -8.78 -6.14 -4.13
CA LYS A 376 -8.60 -4.74 -4.62
C LYS A 376 -7.67 -3.90 -3.73
N LYS A 377 -7.51 -4.31 -2.47
CA LYS A 377 -6.63 -3.65 -1.48
C LYS A 377 -5.14 -3.86 -1.76
N ALA A 378 -4.78 -4.84 -2.61
CA ALA A 378 -3.42 -5.06 -3.07
C ALA A 378 -3.36 -4.83 -4.58
N ILE A 379 -2.20 -4.43 -5.11
CA ILE A 379 -1.96 -4.32 -6.55
C ILE A 379 -0.57 -4.84 -6.93
N GLY A 380 -0.41 -5.24 -8.19
CA GLY A 380 0.89 -5.51 -8.77
C GLY A 380 1.67 -6.59 -8.02
N LEU A 381 2.87 -6.24 -7.55
CA LEU A 381 3.79 -7.16 -6.89
C LEU A 381 3.30 -7.63 -5.53
N ALA A 382 2.36 -6.92 -4.88
CA ALA A 382 1.73 -7.40 -3.65
C ALA A 382 1.03 -8.76 -3.85
N TRP A 383 0.29 -8.94 -4.95
CA TRP A 383 -0.33 -10.23 -5.26
C TRP A 383 0.73 -11.31 -5.52
N TYR A 384 1.82 -10.94 -6.20
CA TYR A 384 2.93 -11.85 -6.46
C TYR A 384 3.63 -12.28 -5.16
N GLN A 385 3.78 -11.38 -4.20
CA GLN A 385 4.31 -11.70 -2.87
C GLN A 385 3.40 -12.68 -2.15
N THR A 386 2.08 -12.46 -2.12
CA THR A 386 1.13 -13.41 -1.50
C THR A 386 1.23 -14.79 -2.17
N TYR A 387 1.24 -14.85 -3.50
CA TYR A 387 1.46 -16.11 -4.24
C TYR A 387 2.73 -16.85 -3.80
N GLN A 388 3.84 -16.14 -3.64
CA GLN A 388 5.12 -16.72 -3.23
C GLN A 388 5.15 -17.14 -1.75
N ILE A 389 4.53 -16.36 -0.86
CA ILE A 389 4.35 -16.70 0.57
C ILE A 389 3.51 -17.97 0.70
N TYR A 390 2.49 -18.10 -0.14
CA TYR A 390 1.64 -19.29 -0.28
C TYR A 390 2.26 -20.37 -1.17
N ARG A 391 3.57 -20.34 -1.42
CA ARG A 391 4.35 -21.40 -2.09
C ARG A 391 3.86 -21.72 -3.50
N CYS A 392 3.57 -20.68 -4.26
CA CYS A 392 3.06 -20.81 -5.62
C CYS A 392 1.67 -21.46 -5.70
N THR A 393 0.89 -21.44 -4.60
CA THR A 393 -0.51 -21.87 -4.62
C THR A 393 -1.33 -20.80 -5.33
N LEU A 394 -2.11 -21.20 -6.34
CA LEU A 394 -2.98 -20.28 -7.07
C LEU A 394 -4.07 -19.71 -6.16
N PRO A 395 -4.50 -18.46 -6.38
CA PRO A 395 -5.62 -17.88 -5.65
C PRO A 395 -6.91 -18.62 -5.97
N VAL A 396 -7.83 -18.70 -5.00
CA VAL A 396 -9.16 -19.25 -5.23
C VAL A 396 -9.91 -18.29 -6.15
N VAL A 397 -10.21 -18.77 -7.35
CA VAL A 397 -11.04 -18.04 -8.29
C VAL A 397 -12.48 -18.37 -7.95
N THR A 398 -13.19 -17.44 -7.30
CA THR A 398 -14.65 -17.53 -7.26
C THR A 398 -15.15 -17.41 -8.70
N ASN A 399 -15.82 -18.47 -9.16
CA ASN A 399 -16.60 -18.46 -10.37
C ASN A 399 -17.84 -17.62 -10.07
N ASP A 400 -17.71 -16.30 -10.16
CA ASP A 400 -18.89 -15.45 -10.35
C ASP A 400 -19.43 -15.77 -11.75
N THR A 401 -20.17 -16.87 -11.84
CA THR A 401 -21.00 -17.23 -12.98
C THR A 401 -22.21 -16.30 -12.98
N SER A 402 -22.06 -15.13 -13.61
CA SER A 402 -23.15 -14.38 -14.24
C SER A 402 -22.56 -13.18 -14.99
N ASP A 403 -22.61 -13.31 -16.32
CA ASP A 403 -22.17 -12.38 -17.36
C ASP A 403 -20.67 -12.27 -17.62
N SER A 404 -20.30 -12.49 -18.89
CA SER A 404 -18.99 -12.10 -19.40
C SER A 404 -18.78 -10.60 -19.11
N ILE A 405 -17.55 -10.18 -18.83
CA ILE A 405 -17.20 -8.76 -18.63
C ILE A 405 -17.76 -7.89 -19.75
N LEU A 406 -17.74 -8.42 -20.98
CA LEU A 406 -18.29 -7.79 -22.17
C LEU A 406 -19.80 -7.54 -22.04
N ASN A 407 -20.57 -8.48 -21.46
CA ASN A 407 -22.01 -8.32 -21.25
C ASN A 407 -22.37 -7.25 -20.21
N LYS A 408 -21.57 -7.09 -19.13
CA LYS A 408 -21.78 -6.00 -18.15
C LYS A 408 -21.36 -4.64 -18.70
N GLN A 409 -20.35 -4.60 -19.57
CA GLN A 409 -19.78 -3.37 -20.12
C GLN A 409 -20.62 -2.69 -21.20
N VAL A 410 -21.60 -3.38 -21.81
CA VAL A 410 -22.54 -2.76 -22.76
C VAL A 410 -23.31 -1.59 -22.12
N TYR A 411 -23.47 -1.57 -20.79
CA TYR A 411 -24.17 -0.50 -20.07
C TYR A 411 -23.32 0.77 -19.79
N ASP A 412 -21.98 0.69 -19.89
CA ASP A 412 -21.05 1.77 -19.49
C ASP A 412 -20.42 2.54 -20.67
N LEU A 413 -20.80 2.23 -21.91
CA LEU A 413 -20.22 2.85 -23.13
C LEU A 413 -20.62 4.34 -23.31
N HIS A 414 -21.58 4.82 -22.51
CA HIS A 414 -22.01 6.23 -22.49
C HIS A 414 -21.14 7.12 -21.60
N MET A 415 -20.25 6.56 -20.78
CA MET A 415 -19.38 7.32 -19.87
C MET A 415 -18.24 8.02 -20.60
N ASP A 416 -17.59 9.02 -19.99
CA ASP A 416 -16.35 9.54 -20.54
C ASP A 416 -15.25 8.46 -20.52
N PHE A 417 -14.31 8.53 -21.48
CA PHE A 417 -13.36 7.45 -21.69
C PHE A 417 -12.38 7.27 -20.53
N LYS A 418 -12.02 8.36 -19.84
CA LYS A 418 -11.15 8.31 -18.67
C LYS A 418 -11.82 7.56 -17.53
N THR A 419 -13.09 7.87 -17.26
CA THR A 419 -13.88 7.16 -16.24
C THR A 419 -14.09 5.70 -16.62
N TYR A 420 -14.41 5.41 -17.89
CA TYR A 420 -14.52 4.03 -18.39
C TYR A 420 -13.25 3.22 -18.11
N LEU A 421 -12.07 3.76 -18.45
CA LEU A 421 -10.79 3.12 -18.15
C LEU A 421 -10.60 2.93 -16.63
N SER A 422 -10.90 3.93 -15.81
CA SER A 422 -10.74 3.81 -14.36
C SER A 422 -11.63 2.73 -13.73
N VAL A 423 -12.88 2.59 -14.19
CA VAL A 423 -13.80 1.54 -13.74
C VAL A 423 -13.28 0.18 -14.20
N PHE A 424 -12.84 0.07 -15.45
CA PHE A 424 -12.35 -1.17 -16.01
C PHE A 424 -11.06 -1.66 -15.37
N MET A 425 -10.11 -0.76 -15.08
CA MET A 425 -8.86 -1.09 -14.41
C MET A 425 -9.06 -1.60 -12.96
N ASN A 426 -10.18 -1.23 -12.34
CA ASN A 426 -10.58 -1.69 -11.00
C ASN A 426 -11.46 -2.95 -11.02
N ASP A 427 -11.71 -3.55 -12.19
CA ASP A 427 -12.52 -4.75 -12.33
C ASP A 427 -11.83 -6.00 -11.76
N ASN A 428 -12.60 -6.88 -11.13
CA ASN A 428 -12.08 -8.09 -10.49
C ASN A 428 -11.52 -9.09 -11.48
N GLN A 429 -12.14 -9.23 -12.66
CA GLN A 429 -11.70 -10.20 -13.66
C GLN A 429 -10.44 -9.70 -14.39
N LEU A 430 -10.35 -8.40 -14.67
CA LEU A 430 -9.11 -7.83 -15.19
C LEU A 430 -7.96 -8.02 -14.19
N ASN A 431 -8.18 -7.75 -12.90
CA ASN A 431 -7.17 -7.99 -11.86
C ASN A 431 -6.77 -9.46 -11.75
N LYS A 432 -7.70 -10.41 -11.96
CA LYS A 432 -7.37 -11.84 -12.11
C LYS A 432 -6.42 -12.09 -13.28
N LEU A 433 -6.73 -11.59 -14.48
CA LEU A 433 -5.86 -11.74 -15.65
C LEU A 433 -4.48 -11.10 -15.45
N ARG A 434 -4.45 -9.91 -14.84
CA ARG A 434 -3.20 -9.22 -14.50
C ARG A 434 -2.31 -10.03 -13.58
N PHE A 435 -2.90 -10.73 -12.62
CA PHE A 435 -2.18 -11.65 -11.76
C PHE A 435 -1.64 -12.87 -12.54
N PHE A 436 -2.43 -13.48 -13.41
CA PHE A 436 -1.96 -14.64 -14.19
C PHE A 436 -0.80 -14.29 -15.12
N ASN A 437 -0.70 -13.04 -15.59
CA ASN A 437 0.46 -12.54 -16.35
C ASN A 437 1.79 -12.58 -15.59
N PHE A 438 1.81 -12.75 -14.26
CA PHE A 438 3.04 -12.99 -13.50
C PHE A 438 3.54 -14.44 -13.59
N ILE A 439 2.63 -15.38 -13.88
CA ILE A 439 2.88 -16.82 -13.86
C ILE A 439 3.11 -17.33 -15.28
N GLU A 440 2.32 -16.83 -16.23
CA GLU A 440 2.38 -17.25 -17.63
C GLU A 440 3.66 -16.79 -18.33
N ASP A 441 4.16 -17.59 -19.27
CA ASP A 441 5.35 -17.27 -20.05
C ASP A 441 5.12 -16.11 -21.04
N LYS A 442 3.89 -15.95 -21.52
CA LYS A 442 3.49 -14.93 -22.49
C LYS A 442 2.31 -14.12 -21.96
N PRO A 443 2.57 -12.93 -21.38
CA PRO A 443 1.52 -12.07 -20.87
C PRO A 443 0.51 -11.67 -21.96
N SER A 444 -0.79 -11.84 -21.70
CA SER A 444 -1.87 -11.42 -22.60
C SER A 444 -2.73 -10.30 -21.98
N ILE A 445 -3.23 -9.43 -22.86
CA ILE A 445 -4.17 -8.35 -22.54
C ILE A 445 -5.34 -8.33 -23.53
N ASP A 446 -5.69 -9.48 -24.11
CA ASP A 446 -6.68 -9.55 -25.19
C ASP A 446 -8.06 -9.09 -24.75
N LEU A 447 -8.46 -9.38 -23.51
CA LEU A 447 -9.71 -8.86 -22.94
C LEU A 447 -9.71 -7.33 -22.92
N PHE A 448 -8.61 -6.72 -22.49
CA PHE A 448 -8.46 -5.27 -22.44
C PHE A 448 -8.51 -4.65 -23.83
N ARG A 449 -7.84 -5.28 -24.81
CA ARG A 449 -7.88 -4.87 -26.22
C ARG A 449 -9.30 -4.91 -26.78
N ARG A 450 -10.06 -5.98 -26.50
CA ARG A 450 -11.47 -6.10 -26.92
C ARG A 450 -12.34 -5.00 -26.33
N ALA A 451 -12.26 -4.77 -25.03
CA ALA A 451 -13.06 -3.76 -24.34
C ALA A 451 -12.81 -2.34 -24.91
N ILE A 452 -11.55 -1.97 -25.12
CA ILE A 452 -11.17 -0.69 -25.70
C ILE A 452 -11.57 -0.56 -27.18
N PHE A 453 -11.48 -1.65 -27.93
CA PHE A 453 -11.92 -1.68 -29.32
C PHE A 453 -13.45 -1.50 -29.44
N GLU A 454 -14.23 -2.19 -28.61
CA GLU A 454 -15.69 -2.02 -28.54
C GLU A 454 -16.08 -0.57 -28.18
N PHE A 455 -15.39 0.03 -27.20
CA PHE A 455 -15.57 1.46 -26.88
C PHE A 455 -15.32 2.36 -28.09
N ALA A 456 -14.21 2.15 -28.80
CA ALA A 456 -13.85 2.94 -29.98
C ALA A 456 -14.88 2.79 -31.11
N ILE A 457 -15.42 1.58 -31.34
CA ILE A 457 -16.45 1.33 -32.36
C ILE A 457 -17.70 2.17 -32.11
N THR A 458 -18.16 2.27 -30.85
CA THR A 458 -19.37 3.05 -30.54
C THR A 458 -19.25 4.53 -30.85
N ARG A 459 -18.02 5.05 -30.92
CA ARG A 459 -17.69 6.45 -31.21
C ARG A 459 -16.90 6.60 -32.51
N LYS A 460 -17.13 5.70 -33.47
CA LYS A 460 -16.47 5.71 -34.78
C LYS A 460 -16.48 7.10 -35.44
N LEU A 461 -17.58 7.85 -35.32
CA LEU A 461 -17.73 9.16 -35.92
C LEU A 461 -16.81 10.22 -35.29
N ASP A 462 -16.40 10.04 -34.03
CA ASP A 462 -15.55 10.96 -33.28
C ASP A 462 -14.05 10.66 -33.48
N LEU A 463 -13.70 9.59 -34.21
CA LEU A 463 -12.32 9.20 -34.52
C LEU A 463 -11.82 9.95 -35.76
N GLU A 464 -11.52 11.24 -35.63
CA GLU A 464 -10.99 12.05 -36.73
C GLU A 464 -9.46 11.95 -36.85
N ASN A 465 -8.76 11.88 -35.72
CA ASN A 465 -7.31 11.94 -35.64
C ASN A 465 -6.65 10.68 -36.28
N PRO A 466 -5.58 10.85 -37.10
CA PRO A 466 -4.98 9.73 -37.81
C PRO A 466 -4.29 8.71 -36.88
N LEU A 467 -3.74 9.14 -35.74
CA LEU A 467 -3.15 8.23 -34.73
C LEU A 467 -4.23 7.40 -34.02
N ASP A 468 -5.39 7.99 -33.75
CA ASP A 468 -6.53 7.27 -33.17
C ASP A 468 -7.02 6.18 -34.14
N LYS A 469 -7.18 6.54 -35.43
CA LYS A 469 -7.55 5.56 -36.47
C LYS A 469 -6.51 4.45 -36.60
N ALA A 470 -5.22 4.78 -36.61
CA ALA A 470 -4.12 3.81 -36.65
C ALA A 470 -4.10 2.85 -35.45
N CYS A 471 -4.39 3.36 -34.26
CA CYS A 471 -4.54 2.56 -33.05
C CYS A 471 -5.71 1.58 -33.17
N VAL A 472 -6.88 2.04 -33.61
CA VAL A 472 -8.09 1.20 -33.76
C VAL A 472 -7.91 0.15 -34.85
N GLN A 473 -7.29 0.49 -35.99
CA GLN A 473 -6.93 -0.46 -37.03
C GLN A 473 -5.98 -1.54 -36.50
N SER A 474 -4.96 -1.13 -35.73
CA SER A 474 -4.03 -2.08 -35.12
C SER A 474 -4.75 -3.01 -34.14
N LEU A 475 -5.69 -2.50 -33.34
CA LEU A 475 -6.51 -3.32 -32.44
C LEU A 475 -7.37 -4.32 -33.23
N ALA A 476 -8.01 -3.88 -34.31
CA ALA A 476 -8.81 -4.75 -35.17
C ALA A 476 -7.97 -5.90 -35.76
N ASN A 477 -6.77 -5.58 -36.27
CA ASN A 477 -5.84 -6.58 -36.81
C ASN A 477 -5.42 -7.62 -35.76
N VAL A 478 -5.11 -7.17 -34.54
CA VAL A 478 -4.72 -8.07 -33.43
C VAL A 478 -5.88 -8.95 -32.96
N LEU A 479 -7.11 -8.43 -33.00
CA LEU A 479 -8.32 -9.15 -32.60
C LEU A 479 -8.88 -10.05 -33.72
N GLY A 480 -8.41 -9.89 -34.95
CA GLY A 480 -8.91 -10.60 -36.13
C GLY A 480 -10.31 -10.15 -36.55
N THR A 481 -10.68 -8.90 -36.29
CA THR A 481 -11.99 -8.30 -36.60
C THR A 481 -11.89 -7.27 -37.71
N GLU A 482 -12.99 -7.04 -38.44
CA GLU A 482 -13.02 -5.98 -39.46
C GLU A 482 -12.85 -4.59 -38.82
N SER A 483 -11.97 -3.78 -39.41
CA SER A 483 -11.73 -2.43 -38.90
C SER A 483 -12.86 -1.48 -39.32
N PRO A 484 -13.40 -0.70 -38.38
CA PRO A 484 -14.41 0.29 -38.69
C PRO A 484 -13.85 1.52 -39.40
N VAL A 485 -12.53 1.72 -39.43
CA VAL A 485 -11.88 2.94 -39.94
C VAL A 485 -10.80 2.58 -40.95
N GLU A 486 -10.72 3.36 -42.03
CA GLU A 486 -9.61 3.29 -42.99
C GLU A 486 -8.49 4.24 -42.57
N VAL A 487 -7.27 3.73 -42.58
CA VAL A 487 -6.05 4.48 -42.24
C VAL A 487 -5.21 4.59 -43.50
N GLY A 488 -4.88 5.81 -43.92
CA GLY A 488 -3.88 6.05 -44.97
C GLY A 488 -2.45 5.94 -44.41
N ALA A 489 -1.46 6.37 -45.20
CA ALA A 489 -0.09 6.51 -44.70
C ALA A 489 -0.04 7.51 -43.53
N LEU A 490 0.52 7.08 -42.40
CA LEU A 490 0.68 7.88 -41.19
C LEU A 490 2.15 8.20 -40.96
N GLU A 491 2.46 9.48 -40.79
CA GLU A 491 3.78 9.96 -40.39
C GLU A 491 3.85 10.09 -38.85
N MET A 492 4.89 9.53 -38.24
CA MET A 492 5.22 9.72 -36.83
C MET A 492 6.63 10.29 -36.68
N GLN A 493 6.78 11.15 -35.68
CA GLN A 493 8.00 11.92 -35.44
C GLN A 493 8.65 11.54 -34.10
N SER A 494 9.95 11.77 -34.02
CA SER A 494 10.77 11.69 -32.80
C SER A 494 11.73 12.87 -32.78
N ASP A 495 12.57 12.96 -31.74
CA ASP A 495 13.57 14.02 -31.59
C ASP A 495 14.47 14.23 -32.83
N PHE A 496 14.71 13.17 -33.63
CA PHE A 496 15.65 13.22 -34.78
C PHE A 496 15.24 12.40 -36.01
N ILE A 497 14.19 11.57 -35.91
CA ILE A 497 13.71 10.71 -37.01
C ILE A 497 12.22 10.95 -37.24
N THR A 498 11.84 10.93 -38.52
CA THR A 498 10.45 10.90 -38.97
C THR A 498 10.26 9.70 -39.90
N GLU A 499 9.22 8.91 -39.66
CA GLU A 499 8.94 7.67 -40.39
C GLU A 499 7.46 7.61 -40.78
N SER A 500 7.19 7.11 -41.99
CA SER A 500 5.85 6.89 -42.51
C SER A 500 5.48 5.40 -42.46
N PHE A 501 4.23 5.10 -42.12
CA PHE A 501 3.72 3.75 -41.92
C PHE A 501 2.37 3.54 -42.61
N ASP A 502 2.24 2.43 -43.34
CA ASP A 502 0.95 1.93 -43.83
C ASP A 502 0.44 0.81 -42.90
N PHE A 503 -0.67 1.07 -42.22
CA PHE A 503 -1.26 0.15 -41.25
C PHE A 503 -2.05 -1.00 -41.91
N ASN A 504 -2.38 -0.89 -43.19
CA ASN A 504 -3.10 -1.94 -43.92
C ASN A 504 -2.18 -3.10 -44.31
N GLN A 505 -0.88 -2.82 -44.49
CA GLN A 505 0.13 -3.81 -44.87
C GLN A 505 0.85 -4.45 -43.67
N ASN A 506 0.61 -3.95 -42.47
CA ASN A 506 1.32 -4.34 -41.25
C ASN A 506 0.42 -5.06 -40.24
N ASN A 507 0.30 -6.38 -40.39
CA ASN A 507 -0.55 -7.23 -39.52
C ASN A 507 0.16 -7.79 -38.27
N ASP A 508 1.47 -7.59 -38.13
CA ASP A 508 2.20 -8.13 -36.98
C ASP A 508 1.85 -7.37 -35.67
N PRO A 509 1.49 -8.08 -34.58
CA PRO A 509 1.08 -7.47 -33.31
C PRO A 509 2.23 -6.83 -32.52
N THR A 510 3.48 -7.16 -32.83
CA THR A 510 4.67 -6.78 -32.06
C THR A 510 5.57 -5.79 -32.79
N VAL A 511 5.65 -5.90 -34.11
CA VAL A 511 6.53 -5.10 -34.97
C VAL A 511 5.71 -4.40 -36.03
N ILE A 512 6.18 -3.22 -36.45
CA ILE A 512 5.66 -2.49 -37.61
C ILE A 512 6.83 -2.07 -38.49
N VAL A 513 6.68 -2.22 -39.79
CA VAL A 513 7.71 -1.85 -40.78
C VAL A 513 7.30 -0.53 -41.43
N SER A 514 8.23 0.43 -41.44
CA SER A 514 8.02 1.72 -42.12
C SER A 514 8.13 1.59 -43.63
N GLU A 515 7.69 2.61 -44.37
CA GLU A 515 7.86 2.68 -45.84
C GLU A 515 9.34 2.68 -46.25
N GLN A 516 10.24 3.05 -45.33
CA GLN A 516 11.69 2.99 -45.52
C GLN A 516 12.30 1.61 -45.20
N ASN A 517 11.46 0.59 -44.94
CA ASN A 517 11.86 -0.77 -44.53
C ASN A 517 12.58 -0.87 -43.18
N HIS A 518 12.37 0.10 -42.27
CA HIS A 518 12.85 0.00 -40.89
C HIS A 518 11.81 -0.69 -40.02
N ALA A 519 12.23 -1.71 -39.26
CA ALA A 519 11.37 -2.45 -38.36
C ALA A 519 11.39 -1.84 -36.95
N TRP A 520 10.23 -1.43 -36.46
CA TRP A 520 10.03 -0.78 -35.17
C TRP A 520 9.14 -1.61 -34.26
N ARG A 521 9.39 -1.56 -32.94
CA ARG A 521 8.49 -2.18 -31.97
C ARG A 521 7.23 -1.34 -31.79
N ARG A 522 6.12 -1.99 -31.45
CA ARG A 522 4.86 -1.31 -31.13
C ARG A 522 4.73 -0.98 -29.64
N CYS A 523 4.03 0.10 -29.36
CA CYS A 523 3.54 0.47 -28.04
C CYS A 523 2.57 -0.59 -27.55
N ALA A 524 2.75 -1.09 -26.34
CA ALA A 524 1.96 -2.22 -25.85
C ALA A 524 0.47 -1.89 -25.62
N VAL A 525 0.16 -0.61 -25.38
CA VAL A 525 -1.21 -0.11 -25.15
C VAL A 525 -1.84 0.35 -26.46
N THR A 526 -1.19 1.28 -27.17
CA THR A 526 -1.76 1.91 -28.38
C THR A 526 -1.42 1.20 -29.69
N LEU A 527 -0.51 0.22 -29.66
CA LEU A 527 0.02 -0.48 -30.84
C LEU A 527 0.68 0.43 -31.89
N LEU A 528 0.90 1.71 -31.58
CA LEU A 528 1.62 2.67 -32.41
C LEU A 528 3.13 2.37 -32.44
N PRO A 529 3.85 2.71 -33.51
CA PRO A 529 5.31 2.63 -33.57
C PRO A 529 6.02 3.35 -32.41
N ILE A 530 7.08 2.73 -31.87
CA ILE A 530 7.97 3.36 -30.89
C ILE A 530 9.22 3.87 -31.62
N LEU A 531 9.26 5.18 -31.88
CA LEU A 531 10.39 5.87 -32.52
C LEU A 531 11.34 6.55 -31.52
N THR A 532 11.04 6.49 -30.22
CA THR A 532 11.75 7.22 -29.17
C THR A 532 12.33 6.30 -28.11
N THR A 533 13.41 6.75 -27.46
CA THR A 533 13.95 6.12 -26.24
C THR A 533 13.13 6.49 -25.00
N LYS A 534 12.33 7.56 -25.08
CA LYS A 534 11.49 8.09 -24.00
C LYS A 534 10.24 7.23 -23.82
N VAL A 535 10.43 6.05 -23.24
CA VAL A 535 9.37 5.07 -23.00
C VAL A 535 9.31 4.65 -21.53
N LYS A 536 8.13 4.19 -21.15
CA LYS A 536 7.86 3.51 -19.90
C LYS A 536 7.89 2.01 -20.12
N VAL A 537 8.45 1.24 -19.19
CA VAL A 537 8.62 -0.20 -19.31
C VAL A 537 7.98 -0.91 -18.13
N CYS A 538 7.18 -1.93 -18.43
CA CYS A 538 6.67 -2.85 -17.42
C CYS A 538 7.83 -3.72 -16.91
N PRO A 539 8.14 -3.72 -15.60
CA PRO A 539 9.28 -4.46 -15.06
C PRO A 539 9.15 -5.99 -15.17
N ILE A 540 7.96 -6.49 -15.49
CA ILE A 540 7.66 -7.93 -15.56
C ILE A 540 7.56 -8.39 -17.01
N SER A 541 6.66 -7.79 -17.79
CA SER A 541 6.43 -8.20 -19.17
C SER A 541 7.47 -7.62 -20.15
N ASN A 542 8.29 -6.67 -19.71
CA ASN A 542 9.23 -5.90 -20.54
C ASN A 542 8.57 -5.16 -21.72
N GLN A 543 7.24 -5.03 -21.67
CA GLN A 543 6.45 -4.32 -22.65
C GLN A 543 6.62 -2.81 -22.48
N ARG A 544 6.73 -2.11 -23.61
CA ARG A 544 7.06 -0.69 -23.67
C ARG A 544 5.83 0.14 -24.02
N VAL A 545 5.66 1.25 -23.33
CA VAL A 545 4.58 2.21 -23.54
C VAL A 545 5.20 3.58 -23.80
N ILE A 546 4.63 4.34 -24.74
CA ILE A 546 5.10 5.70 -25.05
C ILE A 546 4.87 6.61 -23.84
N ASP A 547 5.89 7.36 -23.42
CA ASP A 547 5.74 8.35 -22.35
C ASP A 547 5.18 9.66 -22.91
N ILE A 548 3.86 9.82 -22.84
CA ILE A 548 3.19 11.00 -23.41
C ILE A 548 3.65 12.32 -22.78
N LYS A 549 4.12 12.30 -21.52
CA LYS A 549 4.63 13.53 -20.87
C LYS A 549 5.92 14.04 -21.52
N ARG A 550 6.63 13.17 -22.23
CA ARG A 550 7.93 13.46 -22.84
C ARG A 550 7.88 13.52 -24.37
N ASP A 551 6.73 13.19 -24.98
CA ASP A 551 6.51 13.27 -26.42
C ASP A 551 5.72 14.54 -26.76
N THR A 552 6.44 15.53 -27.28
CA THR A 552 5.86 16.81 -27.72
C THR A 552 5.70 16.91 -29.23
N PHE A 553 6.10 15.89 -29.99
CA PHE A 553 6.19 15.94 -31.45
C PHE A 553 4.95 15.36 -32.13
N ASN A 554 4.34 14.35 -31.51
CA ASN A 554 3.18 13.67 -32.07
C ASN A 554 1.86 14.25 -31.54
N ASN A 555 0.92 14.54 -32.44
CA ASN A 555 -0.41 15.06 -32.08
C ASN A 555 -1.41 13.92 -31.82
N TYR A 556 -1.38 13.37 -30.61
CA TYR A 556 -2.30 12.32 -30.17
C TYR A 556 -3.75 12.82 -30.09
N GLY A 557 -4.67 12.06 -30.69
CA GLY A 557 -6.10 12.32 -30.59
C GLY A 557 -6.67 11.94 -29.22
N TRP A 558 -7.96 12.21 -29.00
CA TRP A 558 -8.57 12.03 -27.68
C TRP A 558 -8.46 10.58 -27.18
N PHE A 559 -8.51 9.60 -28.08
CA PHE A 559 -8.49 8.18 -27.70
C PHE A 559 -7.07 7.73 -27.31
N THR A 560 -6.08 7.94 -28.20
CA THR A 560 -4.68 7.58 -27.94
C THR A 560 -4.09 8.38 -26.79
N LYS A 561 -4.40 9.67 -26.69
CA LYS A 561 -3.97 10.53 -25.58
C LYS A 561 -4.49 10.02 -24.24
N THR A 562 -5.80 9.75 -24.14
CA THR A 562 -6.40 9.29 -22.88
C THR A 562 -5.83 7.93 -22.44
N LEU A 563 -5.58 7.01 -23.39
CA LEU A 563 -4.93 5.73 -23.09
C LEU A 563 -3.52 5.91 -22.52
N LEU A 564 -2.70 6.74 -23.17
CA LEU A 564 -1.32 6.97 -22.74
C LEU A 564 -1.26 7.75 -21.42
N GLU A 565 -2.17 8.69 -21.18
CA GLU A 565 -2.27 9.42 -19.91
C GLU A 565 -2.70 8.51 -18.76
N ALA A 566 -3.78 7.73 -18.95
CA ALA A 566 -4.31 6.84 -17.92
C ALA A 566 -3.33 5.72 -17.54
N LEU A 567 -2.52 5.24 -18.50
CA LEU A 567 -1.64 4.09 -18.34
C LEU A 567 -0.16 4.46 -18.34
N ASN A 568 0.17 5.74 -18.13
CA ASN A 568 1.56 6.19 -18.12
C ASN A 568 2.34 5.59 -16.94
N ASN A 569 1.68 5.46 -15.79
CA ASN A 569 2.32 5.05 -14.54
C ASN A 569 2.03 3.60 -14.15
N GLU A 570 0.96 2.97 -14.69
CA GLU A 570 0.54 1.63 -14.29
C GLU A 570 0.48 0.68 -15.49
N SER A 571 1.09 -0.50 -15.36
CA SER A 571 1.11 -1.50 -16.41
C SER A 571 -0.24 -2.19 -16.57
N VAL A 572 -0.85 -2.11 -17.75
CA VAL A 572 -2.07 -2.91 -18.08
C VAL A 572 -1.85 -4.40 -17.84
N TYR A 573 -0.64 -4.91 -18.14
CA TYR A 573 -0.35 -6.33 -18.05
C TYR A 573 -0.37 -6.85 -16.62
N THR A 574 0.14 -6.09 -15.65
CA THR A 574 0.43 -6.63 -14.32
C THR A 574 -0.01 -5.76 -13.15
N GLY A 575 -0.41 -4.51 -13.37
CA GLY A 575 -0.73 -3.57 -12.29
C GLY A 575 0.47 -3.05 -11.52
N THR A 576 1.67 -3.24 -12.06
CA THR A 576 2.89 -2.66 -11.49
C THR A 576 3.15 -1.27 -12.00
N THR A 577 3.83 -0.47 -11.17
CA THR A 577 4.32 0.84 -11.56
C THR A 577 5.33 0.73 -12.71
N MET A 578 5.11 1.51 -13.74
CA MET A 578 5.96 1.53 -14.93
C MET A 578 7.29 2.23 -14.63
N GLN A 579 8.40 1.64 -15.08
CA GLN A 579 9.74 2.21 -14.92
C GLN A 579 10.07 3.10 -16.12
N THR A 580 10.68 4.25 -15.88
CA THR A 580 11.14 5.12 -16.96
C THR A 580 12.49 4.63 -17.46
N CYS A 581 12.64 4.49 -18.79
CA CYS A 581 13.91 4.17 -19.42
C CYS A 581 14.76 5.42 -19.70
#